data_AF-A0A6G3RVC0-F1
#
_entry.id   AF-A0A6G3RVC0-F1
#
_cell.length_a   1.000
_cell.length_b   1.000
_cell.length_c   1.000
_cell.angle_alpha   90.00
_cell.angle_beta   90.00
_cell.angle_gamma   90.00
#
_symmetry.space_group_name_H-M   'P 1'
#
loop_
_entity.id
_entity.type
_entity.pdbx_description
1 polymer ?
#
loop_
_entity_poly.entity_id
_entity_poly.type
_entity_poly.pdbx_seq_one_letter_code
_entity_poly.pdbx_strand_id
1 'polypeptide(L)'
;LACAQVPVRRAMHAPHVEIRPDGDASVVLHSREVDALIDTGEEPAALGRLLHASARHVVPELDGARIARTRVARRPVPADGFPSVGAVPSVPGYYEAVSHSGITLGPVIGRLLAAEILDGERDDLLADFRPERFAQ
;
A
#
# COMPACT_ATOMS: atom_id res chain seq x y z
N LEU A 1 5.85 -14.29 -28.14
CA LEU A 1 6.53 -14.93 -26.99
C LEU A 1 5.53 -14.99 -25.84
N ALA A 2 4.89 -16.14 -25.61
CA ALA A 2 4.00 -16.31 -24.46
C ALA A 2 4.88 -16.46 -23.21
N CYS A 3 4.65 -15.64 -22.18
CA CYS A 3 5.27 -15.89 -20.87
C CYS A 3 4.68 -17.18 -20.30
N ALA A 4 5.52 -18.05 -19.77
CA ALA A 4 5.07 -19.22 -19.03
C ALA A 4 4.23 -18.75 -17.82
N GLN A 5 3.22 -19.54 -17.48
CA GLN A 5 2.39 -19.27 -16.30
C GLN A 5 3.26 -19.32 -15.04
N VAL A 6 3.11 -18.34 -14.15
CA VAL A 6 3.84 -18.35 -12.87
C VAL A 6 3.20 -19.36 -11.91
N PRO A 7 3.98 -20.15 -11.14
CA PRO A 7 3.42 -21.21 -10.28
C PRO A 7 2.79 -20.68 -8.99
N VAL A 8 2.69 -19.36 -8.82
CA VAL A 8 2.10 -18.72 -7.64
C VAL A 8 0.64 -18.39 -7.92
N ARG A 9 -0.27 -19.09 -7.22
CA ARG A 9 -1.74 -18.92 -7.39
C ARG A 9 -2.42 -18.21 -6.23
N ARG A 10 -1.70 -17.95 -5.14
CA ARG A 10 -2.20 -17.25 -3.94
C ARG A 10 -1.12 -16.35 -3.37
N ALA A 11 -1.52 -15.37 -2.57
CA ALA A 11 -0.57 -14.58 -1.81
C ALA A 11 0.20 -15.48 -0.83
N MET A 12 1.51 -15.24 -0.73
CA MET A 12 2.43 -15.95 0.14
C MET A 12 3.20 -14.93 0.98
N HIS A 13 3.25 -15.18 2.28
CA HIS A 13 4.14 -14.48 3.20
C HIS A 13 5.27 -15.44 3.54
N ALA A 14 6.45 -15.21 2.94
CA ALA A 14 7.64 -16.01 3.19
C ALA A 14 8.67 -15.16 3.97
N PRO A 15 9.68 -15.80 4.59
CA PRO A 15 10.80 -15.07 5.16
C PRO A 15 11.40 -14.13 4.10
N HIS A 16 11.59 -12.86 4.48
CA HIS A 16 12.25 -11.82 3.67
C HIS A 16 11.53 -11.39 2.38
N VAL A 17 10.41 -12.02 1.97
CA VAL A 17 9.66 -11.62 0.77
C VAL A 17 8.18 -12.02 0.83
N GLU A 18 7.31 -11.09 0.49
CA GLU A 18 5.91 -11.34 0.18
C GLU A 18 5.70 -11.44 -1.33
N ILE A 19 4.94 -12.44 -1.77
CA ILE A 19 4.70 -12.74 -3.19
C ILE A 19 3.20 -12.85 -3.40
N ARG A 20 2.65 -12.12 -4.38
CA ARG A 20 1.25 -12.31 -4.79
C ARG A 20 1.11 -12.47 -6.30
N PRO A 21 0.11 -13.22 -6.78
CA PRO A 21 -0.23 -13.24 -8.20
C PRO A 21 -0.60 -11.84 -8.70
N ASP A 22 -0.31 -11.59 -9.97
CA ASP A 22 -0.68 -10.40 -10.72
C ASP A 22 -1.16 -10.83 -12.10
N GLY A 23 -2.35 -11.43 -12.16
CA GLY A 23 -2.80 -12.22 -13.29
C GLY A 23 -2.09 -13.58 -13.38
N ASP A 24 -2.15 -14.22 -14.56
CA ASP A 24 -1.67 -15.59 -14.74
C ASP A 24 -0.17 -15.70 -15.05
N ALA A 25 0.46 -14.62 -15.52
CA ALA A 25 1.83 -14.64 -16.05
C ALA A 25 2.83 -13.78 -15.26
N SER A 26 2.38 -13.14 -14.18
CA SER A 26 3.21 -12.26 -13.36
C SER A 26 2.90 -12.38 -11.88
N VAL A 27 3.88 -11.99 -11.08
CA VAL A 27 3.74 -11.82 -9.63
C VAL A 27 4.19 -10.42 -9.25
N VAL A 28 3.65 -9.91 -8.14
CA VAL A 28 4.21 -8.75 -7.44
C VAL A 28 4.99 -9.24 -6.23
N LEU A 29 6.17 -8.68 -6.07
CA LEU A 29 7.06 -8.92 -4.95
C LEU A 29 7.09 -7.69 -4.05
N HIS A 30 7.17 -7.92 -2.75
CA HIS A 30 7.32 -6.89 -1.73
C HIS A 30 8.20 -7.44 -0.61
N SER A 31 8.91 -6.57 0.11
CA SER A 31 9.68 -6.94 1.29
C SER A 31 9.92 -5.73 2.15
N ARG A 32 9.63 -5.85 3.46
CA ARG A 32 9.92 -4.78 4.43
C ARG A 32 11.41 -4.47 4.55
N GLU A 33 12.27 -5.46 4.37
CA GLU A 33 13.73 -5.30 4.43
C GLU A 33 14.25 -4.53 3.21
N VAL A 34 13.71 -4.82 2.02
CA VAL A 34 14.07 -4.07 0.81
C VAL A 34 13.48 -2.66 0.85
N ASP A 35 12.26 -2.49 1.38
CA ASP A 35 11.64 -1.18 1.55
C ASP A 35 12.47 -0.25 2.47
N ALA A 36 13.15 -0.81 3.48
CA ALA A 36 14.03 -0.05 4.36
C ALA A 36 15.24 0.58 3.63
N LEU A 37 15.54 0.12 2.40
CA LEU A 37 16.61 0.66 1.56
C LEU A 37 16.13 1.79 0.64
N ILE A 38 14.83 2.11 0.59
CA ILE A 38 14.30 3.13 -0.33
C ILE A 38 14.92 4.51 -0.06
N ASP A 39 15.06 4.88 1.22
CA ASP A 39 15.57 6.19 1.60
C ASP A 39 17.13 6.24 1.65
N THR A 40 17.83 5.14 1.29
CA THR A 40 19.30 5.13 1.20
C THR A 40 19.81 5.65 -0.16
N GLY A 41 18.91 6.01 -1.07
CA GLY A 41 19.26 6.50 -2.41
C GLY A 41 19.54 5.39 -3.43
N GLU A 42 19.21 4.14 -3.11
CA GLU A 42 19.32 3.02 -4.04
C GLU A 42 18.37 3.20 -5.24
N GLU A 43 18.86 2.91 -6.44
CA GLU A 43 18.05 2.97 -7.64
C GLU A 43 16.94 1.91 -7.58
N PRO A 44 15.68 2.22 -7.96
CA PRO A 44 14.58 1.25 -7.91
C PRO A 44 14.88 -0.06 -8.66
N ALA A 45 15.67 -0.01 -9.72
CA ALA A 45 16.11 -1.22 -10.42
C ALA A 45 16.96 -2.15 -9.55
N ALA A 46 17.79 -1.62 -8.65
CA ALA A 46 18.58 -2.39 -7.69
C ALA A 46 17.68 -3.06 -6.64
N LEU A 47 16.72 -2.32 -6.08
CA LEU A 47 15.72 -2.87 -5.15
C LEU A 47 14.92 -4.01 -5.78
N GLY A 48 14.52 -3.86 -7.05
CA GLY A 48 13.85 -4.91 -7.80
C GLY A 48 14.68 -6.20 -7.95
N ARG A 49 16.00 -6.07 -8.13
CA ARG A 49 16.91 -7.23 -8.17
C ARG A 49 17.03 -7.93 -6.83
N LEU A 50 17.03 -7.19 -5.71
CA LEU A 50 17.01 -7.76 -4.36
C LEU A 50 15.72 -8.55 -4.11
N LEU A 51 14.56 -7.98 -4.46
CA LEU A 51 13.27 -8.67 -4.37
C LEU A 51 13.26 -9.96 -5.20
N HIS A 52 13.76 -9.90 -6.44
CA HIS A 52 13.83 -11.07 -7.32
C HIS A 52 14.77 -12.15 -6.76
N ALA A 53 15.92 -11.76 -6.21
CA ALA A 53 16.87 -12.66 -5.58
C ALA A 53 16.28 -13.39 -4.37
N SER A 54 15.51 -12.69 -3.52
CA SER A 54 14.78 -13.32 -2.41
C SER A 54 13.66 -14.24 -2.91
N ALA A 55 12.90 -13.79 -3.91
CA ALA A 55 11.78 -14.56 -4.44
C ALA A 55 12.20 -15.90 -5.06
N ARG A 56 13.32 -15.96 -5.79
CA ARG A 56 13.82 -17.23 -6.36
C ARG A 56 14.32 -18.22 -5.31
N HIS A 57 14.63 -17.77 -4.09
CA HIS A 57 14.95 -18.69 -3.00
C HIS A 57 13.70 -19.37 -2.43
N VAL A 58 12.56 -18.68 -2.49
CA VAL A 58 11.25 -19.19 -2.04
C VAL A 58 10.54 -19.98 -3.14
N VAL A 59 10.62 -19.52 -4.39
CA VAL A 59 10.01 -20.13 -5.57
C VAL A 59 11.09 -20.26 -6.67
N PRO A 60 11.83 -21.38 -6.71
CA PRO A 60 12.95 -21.57 -7.64
C PRO A 60 12.59 -21.37 -9.12
N GLU A 61 11.35 -21.64 -9.51
CA GLU A 61 10.84 -21.44 -10.87
C GLU A 61 10.82 -19.97 -11.31
N LEU A 62 10.96 -19.02 -10.36
CA LEU A 62 11.11 -17.60 -10.68
C LEU A 62 12.55 -17.22 -11.09
N ASP A 63 13.53 -18.12 -11.04
CA ASP A 63 14.92 -17.79 -11.40
C ASP A 63 15.05 -17.27 -12.85
N GLY A 64 14.31 -17.87 -13.79
CA GLY A 64 14.23 -17.43 -15.19
C GLY A 64 13.27 -16.26 -15.46
N ALA A 65 12.58 -15.74 -14.44
CA ALA A 65 11.62 -14.66 -14.61
C ALA A 65 12.34 -13.32 -14.87
N ARG A 66 11.72 -12.48 -15.71
CA ARG A 66 12.21 -11.12 -15.97
C ARG A 66 11.50 -10.11 -15.08
N ILE A 67 12.26 -9.19 -14.49
CA ILE A 67 11.70 -8.01 -13.83
C ILE A 67 11.03 -7.12 -14.89
N ALA A 68 9.70 -7.11 -14.92
CA ALA A 68 8.95 -6.30 -15.88
C ALA A 68 8.96 -4.81 -15.52
N ARG A 69 8.85 -4.50 -14.22
CA ARG A 69 8.89 -3.14 -13.69
C ARG A 69 9.22 -3.16 -12.19
N THR A 70 9.95 -2.14 -11.73
CA THR A 70 10.02 -1.80 -10.31
C THR A 70 9.32 -0.47 -10.04
N ARG A 71 8.69 -0.34 -8.86
CA ARG A 71 8.03 0.88 -8.41
C ARG A 71 8.35 1.13 -6.95
N VAL A 72 8.50 2.39 -6.60
CA VAL A 72 8.54 2.89 -5.23
C VAL A 72 7.34 3.81 -5.05
N ALA A 73 6.66 3.69 -3.91
CA ALA A 73 5.56 4.55 -3.54
C ALA A 73 5.72 4.99 -2.09
N ARG A 74 5.44 6.26 -1.79
CA ARG A 74 5.40 6.76 -0.42
C ARG A 74 4.01 6.46 0.17
N ARG A 75 3.98 5.83 1.34
CA ARG A 75 2.73 5.55 2.06
C ARG A 75 2.25 6.85 2.72
N PRO A 76 0.96 7.23 2.58
CA PRO A 76 0.40 8.36 3.30
C PRO A 76 0.14 7.96 4.75
N VAL A 77 1.13 8.19 5.62
CA VAL A 77 1.04 7.93 7.07
C VAL A 77 1.01 9.28 7.79
N PRO A 78 -0.10 9.64 8.46
CA PRO A 78 -0.13 10.83 9.32
C PRO A 78 0.90 10.75 10.46
N ALA A 79 1.26 11.90 11.04
CA ALA A 79 2.38 12.01 11.98
C ALA A 79 2.21 11.14 13.25
N ASP A 80 0.97 10.86 13.65
CA ASP A 80 0.63 10.00 14.79
C ASP A 80 0.43 8.53 14.41
N GLY A 81 0.56 8.18 13.12
CA GLY A 81 0.38 6.83 12.59
C GLY A 81 -1.07 6.43 12.31
N PHE A 82 -2.07 7.24 12.68
CA PHE A 82 -3.49 6.91 12.54
C PHE A 82 -4.13 7.59 11.32
N PRO A 83 -5.20 7.03 10.71
CA PRO A 83 -5.92 7.70 9.63
C PRO A 83 -6.41 9.10 10.01
N SER A 84 -6.46 10.02 9.05
CA SER A 84 -7.08 11.34 9.20
C SER A 84 -8.28 11.45 8.25
N VAL A 85 -9.49 11.56 8.80
CA VAL A 85 -10.74 11.45 8.04
C VAL A 85 -11.79 12.45 8.55
N GLY A 86 -12.26 13.32 7.68
CA GLY A 86 -13.34 14.28 7.99
C GLY A 86 -13.13 15.66 7.40
N ALA A 87 -14.01 16.58 7.77
CA ALA A 87 -13.86 18.00 7.46
C ALA A 87 -12.61 18.59 8.12
N VAL A 88 -11.96 19.55 7.45
CA VAL A 88 -10.86 20.33 8.05
C VAL A 88 -11.38 21.73 8.42
N PRO A 89 -11.51 22.07 9.71
CA PRO A 89 -12.18 23.31 10.11
C PRO A 89 -11.56 24.60 9.59
N SER A 90 -10.24 24.60 9.36
CA SER A 90 -9.53 25.77 8.83
C SER A 90 -9.78 26.04 7.34
N VAL A 91 -10.39 25.09 6.62
CA VAL A 91 -10.67 25.19 5.18
C VAL A 91 -12.13 24.78 4.92
N PRO A 92 -13.09 25.73 4.98
CA PRO A 92 -14.51 25.43 4.78
C PRO A 92 -14.77 24.69 3.47
N GLY A 93 -15.49 23.57 3.54
CA GLY A 93 -15.83 22.72 2.39
C GLY A 93 -14.76 21.71 1.98
N TYR A 94 -13.58 21.70 2.62
CA TYR A 94 -12.57 20.68 2.39
C TYR A 94 -12.73 19.50 3.35
N TYR A 95 -12.66 18.30 2.78
CA TYR A 95 -12.69 17.02 3.49
C TYR A 95 -11.48 16.20 3.09
N GLU A 96 -10.92 15.45 4.03
CA GLU A 96 -9.81 14.55 3.76
C GLU A 96 -10.07 13.11 4.20
N ALA A 97 -9.31 12.20 3.59
CA ALA A 97 -9.23 10.79 3.92
C ALA A 97 -7.79 10.31 3.69
N VAL A 98 -6.90 10.60 4.65
CA VAL A 98 -5.48 10.23 4.60
C VAL A 98 -5.29 8.94 5.41
N SER A 99 -4.91 7.84 4.76
CA SER A 99 -4.75 6.55 5.45
C SER A 99 -3.72 5.64 4.78
N HIS A 100 -2.84 5.07 5.60
CA HIS A 100 -1.90 4.04 5.16
C HIS A 100 -2.58 2.68 4.90
N SER A 101 -3.80 2.50 5.41
CA SER A 101 -4.63 1.31 5.25
C SER A 101 -5.76 1.51 4.24
N GLY A 102 -5.55 2.40 3.25
CA GLY A 102 -6.58 2.82 2.29
C GLY A 102 -7.20 1.69 1.45
N ILE A 103 -6.45 0.62 1.15
CA ILE A 103 -7.02 -0.55 0.44
C ILE A 103 -8.04 -1.29 1.31
N THR A 104 -7.73 -1.46 2.60
CA THR A 104 -8.59 -2.20 3.54
C THR A 104 -9.74 -1.35 4.05
N LEU A 105 -9.46 -0.11 4.43
CA LEU A 105 -10.43 0.78 5.09
C LEU A 105 -11.13 1.75 4.13
N GLY A 106 -10.65 1.88 2.88
CA GLY A 106 -11.21 2.80 1.89
C GLY A 106 -12.73 2.65 1.69
N PRO A 107 -13.29 1.43 1.57
CA PRO A 107 -14.73 1.27 1.42
C PRO A 107 -15.56 1.81 2.59
N VAL A 108 -15.11 1.57 3.84
CA VAL A 108 -15.82 2.06 5.02
C VAL A 108 -15.62 3.56 5.20
N ILE A 109 -14.39 4.06 5.05
CA ILE A 109 -14.07 5.50 5.13
C ILE A 109 -14.88 6.28 4.10
N GLY A 110 -14.92 5.81 2.85
CA GLY A 110 -15.65 6.50 1.78
C GLY A 110 -17.14 6.60 2.05
N ARG A 111 -17.76 5.53 2.58
CA ARG A 111 -19.19 5.55 2.96
C ARG A 111 -19.47 6.53 4.09
N LEU A 112 -18.66 6.50 5.15
CA LEU A 112 -18.85 7.39 6.30
C LEU A 112 -18.63 8.87 5.93
N LEU A 113 -17.59 9.15 5.15
CA LEU A 113 -17.30 10.51 4.70
C LEU A 113 -18.36 11.02 3.72
N ALA A 114 -18.95 10.16 2.89
CA ALA A 114 -20.05 10.54 2.01
C ALA A 114 -21.31 10.97 2.79
N ALA A 115 -21.68 10.25 3.85
CA ALA A 115 -22.80 10.63 4.72
C ALA A 115 -22.54 11.97 5.42
N GLU A 116 -21.31 12.20 5.89
CA GLU A 116 -20.93 13.48 6.49
C GLU A 116 -21.00 14.63 5.48
N ILE A 117 -20.53 14.42 4.25
CA ILE A 117 -20.51 15.45 3.20
C ILE A 117 -21.93 15.81 2.73
N LEU A 118 -22.79 14.81 2.52
CA LEU A 118 -24.12 15.01 1.93
C LEU A 118 -25.16 15.44 2.97
N ASP A 119 -25.12 14.80 4.14
CA ASP A 119 -26.20 14.87 5.13
C ASP A 119 -25.75 15.54 6.45
N GLY A 120 -24.46 15.84 6.60
CA GLY A 120 -23.89 16.40 7.83
C GLY A 120 -23.75 15.38 8.96
N GLU A 121 -23.92 14.09 8.67
CA GLU A 121 -23.87 13.02 9.67
C GLU A 121 -22.44 12.63 10.01
N ARG A 122 -21.96 13.06 11.18
CA ARG A 122 -20.65 12.65 11.71
C ARG A 122 -20.78 11.32 12.44
N ASP A 123 -20.06 10.30 11.97
CA ASP A 123 -20.04 8.97 12.58
C ASP A 123 -19.00 8.87 13.74
N ASP A 124 -19.40 8.23 14.84
CA ASP A 124 -18.57 8.02 16.04
C ASP A 124 -17.35 7.13 15.78
N LEU A 125 -17.39 6.24 14.77
CA LEU A 125 -16.24 5.44 14.37
C LEU A 125 -15.06 6.28 13.89
N LEU A 126 -15.30 7.53 13.49
CA LEU A 126 -14.27 8.47 13.05
C LEU A 126 -13.83 9.45 14.14
N ALA A 127 -14.42 9.40 15.35
CA ALA A 127 -14.20 10.40 16.40
C ALA A 127 -12.71 10.59 16.75
N ASP A 128 -11.95 9.50 16.88
CA ASP A 128 -10.52 9.55 17.19
C ASP A 128 -9.63 9.84 15.96
N PHE A 129 -10.20 9.80 14.77
CA PHE A 129 -9.50 9.94 13.48
C PHE A 129 -9.77 11.27 12.80
N ARG A 130 -10.35 12.22 13.53
CA ARG A 130 -10.68 13.55 13.03
C ARG A 130 -9.43 14.39 12.76
N PRO A 131 -9.37 15.17 11.66
CA PRO A 131 -8.22 16.05 11.37
C PRO A 131 -7.95 17.07 12.48
N GLU A 132 -8.97 17.46 13.24
CA GLU A 132 -8.89 18.40 14.37
C GLU A 132 -7.84 18.03 15.41
N ARG A 133 -7.48 16.74 15.53
CA ARG A 133 -6.42 16.31 16.46
C ARG A 133 -5.03 16.86 16.10
N PHE A 134 -4.84 17.35 14.88
CA PHE A 134 -3.62 18.00 14.42
C PHE A 134 -3.70 19.54 14.43
N ALA A 135 -4.85 20.12 14.79
CA ALA A 135 -5.00 21.56 14.84
C ALA A 135 -4.24 22.11 16.06
N GLN A 136 -3.04 22.64 15.80
CA GLN A 136 -2.34 23.61 16.64
C GLN A 136 -2.15 24.90 15.85
#